data_AF-A0A511B5Q8-F1
#
_entry.id   AF-A0A511B5Q8-F1
#
_cell.length_a   1.000
_cell.length_b   1.000
_cell.length_c   1.000
_cell.angle_alpha   90.00
_cell.angle_beta   90.00
_cell.angle_gamma   90.00
#
_symmetry.space_group_name_H-M   'P 1'
#
loop_
_entity.id
_entity.type
_entity.pdbx_description
1 polymer ?
#
loop_
_entity_poly.entity_id
_entity_poly.type
_entity_poly.pdbx_seq_one_letter_code
_entity_poly.pdbx_strand_id
1 'polypeptide(L)'
;MQSILDTLWGLILGLLGVVVAGVAIIEVMARSVLSGLGIQGTSQTVLLFLLLGGLIVAAFRLFGRLFAVLLVAAFCVYFLHVVFGFLSGALIPVQTPAGTTDI
;
A
#
# COMPACT_ATOMS: atom_id res chain seq x y z
N MET A 1 -0.25 -22.10 -4.10
CA MET A 1 0.33 -21.27 -3.01
C MET A 1 1.54 -20.45 -3.48
N GLN A 2 2.47 -21.01 -4.27
CA GLN A 2 3.68 -20.31 -4.74
C GLN A 2 3.41 -19.01 -5.52
N SER A 3 2.47 -19.01 -6.48
CA SER A 3 2.18 -17.84 -7.33
C SER A 3 1.68 -16.60 -6.55
N ILE A 4 1.00 -16.80 -5.42
CA ILE A 4 0.59 -15.71 -4.53
C ILE A 4 1.77 -15.13 -3.76
N LEU A 5 2.70 -15.99 -3.30
CA LEU A 5 3.92 -15.55 -2.63
C LEU A 5 4.85 -14.79 -3.59
N ASP A 6 5.00 -15.27 -4.84
CA ASP A 6 5.81 -14.58 -5.85
C ASP A 6 5.23 -13.19 -6.20
N THR A 7 3.91 -13.09 -6.29
CA THR A 7 3.23 -11.82 -6.54
C THR A 7 3.38 -10.85 -5.37
N LEU A 8 3.24 -11.33 -4.12
CA LEU A 8 3.45 -10.52 -2.92
C LEU A 8 4.91 -10.05 -2.81
N TRP A 9 5.86 -10.94 -3.08
CA TRP A 9 7.28 -10.62 -3.05
C TRP A 9 7.64 -9.59 -4.13
N GLY A 10 7.15 -9.78 -5.35
CA GLY A 10 7.31 -8.84 -6.46
C GLY A 10 6.70 -7.47 -6.16
N LEU A 11 5.51 -7.44 -5.52
CA LEU A 11 4.87 -6.20 -5.11
C LEU A 11 5.71 -5.46 -4.06
N ILE A 12 6.16 -6.14 -3.00
CA ILE A 12 6.97 -5.53 -1.93
C ILE A 12 8.27 -4.99 -2.50
N LEU A 13 8.98 -5.78 -3.30
CA LEU A 13 10.24 -5.37 -3.92
C LEU A 13 10.05 -4.23 -4.92
N GLY A 14 8.98 -4.26 -5.71
CA GLY A 14 8.64 -3.19 -6.64
C GLY A 14 8.31 -1.88 -5.92
N LEU A 15 7.53 -1.96 -4.85
CA LEU A 15 7.18 -0.81 -4.01
C LEU A 15 8.43 -0.19 -3.38
N LEU A 16 9.28 -1.04 -2.78
CA LEU A 16 10.57 -0.63 -2.23
C LEU A 16 11.44 0.04 -3.31
N GLY A 17 11.53 -0.57 -4.49
CA GLY A 17 12.27 -0.02 -5.62
C GLY A 17 11.78 1.36 -6.04
N VAL A 18 10.45 1.57 -6.11
CA VAL A 18 9.86 2.89 -6.40
C VAL A 18 10.23 3.92 -5.34
N VAL A 19 10.19 3.55 -4.06
CA VAL A 19 10.60 4.46 -2.97
C VAL A 19 12.06 4.85 -3.11
N VAL A 20 12.95 3.85 -3.24
CA VAL A 20 14.39 4.07 -3.34
C VAL A 20 14.72 4.89 -4.58
N ALA A 21 14.09 4.61 -5.73
CA ALA A 21 14.27 5.38 -6.95
C ALA A 21 13.82 6.84 -6.78
N GLY A 22 12.66 7.07 -6.17
CA GLY A 22 12.17 8.42 -5.89
C GLY A 22 13.13 9.20 -4.98
N VAL A 23 13.63 8.56 -3.91
CA VAL A 23 14.61 9.15 -3.00
C VAL A 23 15.91 9.49 -3.73
N ALA A 24 16.43 8.57 -4.55
CA ALA A 24 17.67 8.78 -5.30
C ALA A 24 17.55 9.95 -6.29
N ILE A 25 16.42 10.07 -6.99
CA ILE A 25 16.18 11.20 -7.91
C ILE A 25 16.22 12.53 -7.15
N ILE A 26 15.52 12.61 -6.01
CA ILE A 26 15.47 13.83 -5.21
C ILE A 26 16.85 14.15 -4.63
N GLU A 27 17.63 13.14 -4.22
CA GLU A 27 19.00 13.35 -3.73
C GLU A 27 19.90 13.93 -4.82
N VAL A 28 19.85 13.40 -6.04
CA VAL A 28 20.65 13.90 -7.17
C VAL A 28 20.28 15.35 -7.51
N MET A 29 18.98 15.67 -7.50
CA MET A 29 18.49 17.04 -7.72
C MET A 29 18.90 17.98 -6.59
N ALA A 30 18.81 17.56 -5.33
CA ALA A 30 19.26 18.36 -4.20
C ALA A 30 20.78 18.60 -4.28
N ARG A 31 21.54 17.57 -4.65
CA ARG A 31 22.99 17.65 -4.80
C ARG A 31 23.40 18.67 -5.88
N SER A 32 22.72 18.66 -7.02
CA SER A 32 22.98 19.63 -8.10
C SER A 32 22.62 21.05 -7.67
N VAL A 33 21.48 21.26 -7.02
CA VAL A 33 21.08 22.57 -6.48
C VAL A 33 22.09 23.09 -5.45
N LEU A 34 22.50 22.26 -4.49
CA LEU A 34 23.50 22.65 -3.48
C LEU A 34 24.83 23.03 -4.13
N SER A 35 25.27 22.27 -5.14
CA SER A 35 26.49 22.58 -5.88
C SER A 35 26.39 23.89 -6.66
N GLY A 36 25.22 24.21 -7.23
CA GLY A 36 24.94 25.47 -7.91
C GLY A 36 24.93 26.67 -6.97
N LEU A 37 24.62 26.46 -5.69
CA LEU A 37 24.70 27.46 -4.61
C LEU A 37 26.11 27.61 -4.02
N GLY A 38 27.10 26.87 -4.53
CA GLY A 38 28.47 26.89 -4.02
C GLY A 38 28.69 26.11 -2.71
N ILE A 39 27.70 25.33 -2.27
CA ILE A 39 27.81 24.51 -1.06
C ILE A 39 28.47 23.18 -1.44
N GLN A 40 29.70 22.99 -0.98
CA GLN A 40 30.54 21.82 -1.28
C GLN A 40 31.18 21.24 -0.02
N GLY A 41 31.64 20.00 -0.10
CA GLY A 41 32.35 19.33 0.99
C GLY A 41 31.43 18.88 2.12
N THR A 42 31.91 18.98 3.36
CA THR A 42 31.23 18.39 4.53
C THR A 42 29.83 18.96 4.78
N SER A 43 29.61 20.25 4.52
CA SER A 43 28.31 20.90 4.69
C SER A 43 27.25 20.34 3.73
N GLN A 44 27.65 20.04 2.49
CA GLN A 44 26.78 19.39 1.49
C GLN A 44 26.37 18.00 1.96
N THR A 45 27.31 17.20 2.48
CA THR A 45 27.04 15.86 2.99
C THR A 45 26.06 15.89 4.16
N VAL A 46 26.24 16.82 5.11
CA VAL A 46 25.34 16.97 6.26
C VAL A 46 23.92 17.34 5.81
N LEU A 47 23.79 18.30 4.90
CA LEU A 47 22.49 18.71 4.35
C LEU A 47 21.79 17.57 3.59
N LEU A 48 22.54 16.81 2.79
CA LEU A 48 22.00 15.65 2.08
C LEU A 48 21.57 14.53 3.04
N PHE A 49 22.30 14.30 4.13
CA PHE A 49 21.87 13.36 5.18
C PHE A 49 20.58 13.80 5.86
N LEU A 50 20.47 15.10 6.15
CA LEU A 50 19.27 15.68 6.76
C LEU A 50 18.07 15.58 5.81
N LEU A 51 18.29 15.88 4.53
CA LEU A 51 17.33 15.70 3.45
C LEU A 51 16.88 14.24 3.33
N LEU A 52 17.82 13.29 3.31
CA LEU A 52 17.55 11.85 3.25
C LEU A 52 16.68 11.41 4.43
N GLY A 53 17.04 11.82 5.65
CA GLY A 53 16.25 11.54 6.84
C GLY A 53 14.81 12.06 6.74
N GLY A 54 14.63 13.30 6.25
CA GLY A 54 13.32 13.88 5.99
C GLY A 54 12.52 13.10 4.93
N LEU A 55 13.16 12.69 3.85
CA LEU A 55 12.52 11.89 2.79
C LEU A 55 12.08 10.52 3.29
N ILE A 56 12.89 9.86 4.12
CA ILE A 56 12.53 8.57 4.71
C ILE A 56 11.26 8.72 5.56
N VAL A 57 11.21 9.73 6.44
CA VAL A 57 10.02 10.00 7.26
C VAL A 57 8.79 10.32 6.39
N ALA A 58 8.96 11.14 5.35
CA ALA A 58 7.89 11.47 4.41
C ALA A 58 7.39 10.24 3.64
N ALA A 59 8.30 9.37 3.19
CA ALA A 59 7.97 8.13 2.50
C ALA A 59 7.16 7.20 3.41
N PHE A 60 7.63 6.94 4.64
CA PHE A 60 6.87 6.13 5.60
C PHE A 60 5.48 6.71 5.89
N ARG A 61 5.36 8.03 6.01
CA ARG A 61 4.07 8.69 6.22
C ARG A 61 3.13 8.53 5.03
N LEU A 62 3.65 8.68 3.81
CA LEU A 62 2.85 8.54 2.58
C LEU A 62 2.39 7.09 2.38
N PHE A 63 3.30 6.12 2.53
CA PHE A 63 2.99 4.71 2.41
C PHE A 63 2.05 4.22 3.51
N GLY A 64 2.24 4.64 4.75
CA GLY A 64 1.31 4.33 5.84
C GLY A 64 -0.11 4.84 5.55
N ARG A 65 -0.22 6.03 4.94
CA ARG A 65 -1.51 6.61 4.57
C ARG A 65 -2.15 5.89 3.37
N LEU A 66 -1.36 5.53 2.35
CA LEU A 66 -1.83 4.74 1.22
C LEU A 66 -2.28 3.33 1.66
N PHE A 67 -1.53 2.70 2.56
CA PHE A 67 -1.89 1.41 3.12
C PHE A 67 -3.19 1.49 3.93
N ALA A 68 -3.37 2.54 4.73
CA ALA A 68 -4.63 2.77 5.45
C ALA A 68 -5.81 2.93 4.48
N VAL A 69 -5.64 3.67 3.38
CA VAL A 69 -6.67 3.82 2.34
C VAL A 69 -7.00 2.47 1.68
N LEU A 70 -5.99 1.68 1.32
CA LEU A 70 -6.18 0.34 0.74
C LEU A 70 -6.89 -0.61 1.71
N LEU A 71 -6.52 -0.56 2.99
CA LEU A 71 -7.15 -1.34 4.04
C LEU A 71 -8.63 -0.97 4.16
N VAL A 72 -8.95 0.32 4.27
CA VAL A 72 -10.33 0.81 4.31
C VAL A 72 -11.13 0.37 3.08
N ALA A 73 -10.53 0.46 1.88
CA ALA A 73 -11.16 0.01 0.65
C ALA A 73 -11.44 -1.50 0.67
N ALA A 74 -10.48 -2.32 1.10
CA ALA A 74 -10.63 -3.76 1.23
C ALA A 74 -11.73 -4.14 2.24
N PHE A 75 -11.75 -3.47 3.40
CA PHE A 75 -12.82 -3.63 4.39
C PHE A 75 -14.19 -3.23 3.83
N CYS A 76 -14.26 -2.14 3.06
CA CYS A 76 -15.51 -1.70 2.43
C CYS A 76 -16.06 -2.73 1.44
N VAL A 77 -15.19 -3.28 0.58
CA VAL A 77 -15.56 -4.36 -0.36
C VAL A 77 -16.00 -5.61 0.39
N TYR A 78 -15.27 -6.02 1.44
CA TYR A 78 -15.65 -7.15 2.28
C TYR A 78 -17.01 -6.93 2.94
N PHE A 79 -17.26 -5.73 3.46
CA PHE A 79 -18.52 -5.37 4.08
C PHE A 79 -19.67 -5.40 3.08
N LEU A 80 -19.49 -4.84 1.87
CA LEU A 80 -20.45 -4.96 0.78
C LEU A 80 -20.75 -6.44 0.46
N HIS A 81 -19.72 -7.26 0.34
CA HIS A 81 -19.87 -8.69 0.06
C HIS A 81 -20.70 -9.39 1.14
N VAL A 82 -20.44 -9.11 2.43
CA VAL A 82 -21.22 -9.66 3.54
C VAL A 82 -22.67 -9.16 3.53
N VAL A 83 -22.89 -7.86 3.32
CA VAL A 83 -24.23 -7.26 3.26
C VAL A 83 -25.04 -7.84 2.09
N PHE A 84 -24.46 -7.91 0.90
CA PHE A 84 -25.12 -8.53 -0.25
C PHE A 84 -25.35 -10.02 -0.06
N GLY A 85 -24.41 -10.75 0.55
CA GLY A 85 -24.59 -12.16 0.90
C GLY A 85 -25.76 -12.37 1.87
N PHE A 86 -25.88 -11.53 2.89
CA PHE A 86 -26.99 -11.57 3.84
C PHE A 86 -28.33 -11.21 3.17
N LEU A 87 -28.36 -10.16 2.34
CA LEU A 87 -29.56 -9.76 1.62
C LEU A 87 -30.04 -10.85 0.64
N SER A 88 -29.09 -11.49 -0.05
CA SER A 88 -29.37 -12.61 -0.98
C SER A 88 -29.92 -13.83 -0.25
N GLY A 89 -29.42 -14.13 0.96
CA GLY A 89 -29.94 -15.20 1.81
C GLY A 89 -31.31 -14.91 2.42
N ALA A 90 -31.64 -13.64 2.66
CA ALA A 90 -32.94 -13.23 3.19
C ALA A 90 -34.07 -13.22 2.13
N LEU A 91 -33.73 -13.09 0.84
CA LEU A 91 -34.70 -13.03 -0.27
C LEU A 91 -35.00 -14.40 -0.91
N ILE A 92 -34.25 -15.45 -0.56
CA ILE A 92 -34.53 -16.82 -1.01
C ILE A 92 -35.07 -17.61 0.19
N PRO A 93 -36.40 -17.73 0.36
CA PRO A 93 -36.95 -18.59 1.38
C PRO A 93 -36.53 -20.03 1.07
N VAL A 94 -35.83 -20.65 2.00
CA VAL A 94 -35.56 -22.09 2.03
C VAL A 94 -36.90 -22.80 1.87
N GLN A 95 -37.16 -23.37 0.69
CA GLN A 95 -38.19 -24.39 0.54
C GLN A 95 -37.66 -25.63 1.27
N THR A 96 -37.96 -25.74 2.56
CA THR A 96 -37.91 -27.01 3.28
C THR A 96 -38.93 -27.93 2.61
N PRO A 97 -38.53 -29.05 1.98
CA PRO A 97 -39.47 -30.12 1.72
C PRO A 97 -39.87 -30.65 3.09
N ALA A 98 -41.05 -30.23 3.55
CA ALA A 98 -41.73 -30.84 4.68
C ALA A 98 -41.86 -32.33 4.35
N GLY A 99 -41.42 -33.16 5.29
CA GLY A 99 -41.52 -34.60 5.15
C GLY A 99 -42.95 -35.02 4.86
N THR A 100 -43.10 -35.89 3.87
CA THR A 100 -44.16 -36.88 3.83
C THR A 100 -43.47 -38.23 3.75
N THR A 101 -43.26 -38.78 4.94
CA THR A 101 -43.46 -40.21 5.17
C THR A 101 -44.85 -40.54 4.66
N ASP A 102 -44.96 -41.29 3.57
CA ASP A 102 -46.16 -42.07 3.28
C ASP A 102 -45.75 -43.30 2.44
N ILE A 103 -45.83 -44.45 3.14
CA ILE A 103 -46.11 -45.82 2.70
C ILE A 103 -45.32 -46.42 1.52
#